data_AF-A0A7W1SWY3-F1
#
_entry.id   AF-A0A7W1SWY3-F1
#
_cell.length_a   1.000
_cell.length_b   1.000
_cell.length_c   1.000
_cell.angle_alpha   90.00
_cell.angle_beta   90.00
_cell.angle_gamma   90.00
#
_symmetry.space_group_name_H-M   'P 1'
#
loop_
_entity.id
_entity.type
_entity.pdbx_description
1 polymer ?
#
loop_
_entity_poly.entity_id
_entity_poly.type
_entity_poly.pdbx_seq_one_letter_code
_entity_poly.pdbx_strand_id
1 'polypeptide(L)'
;MAVLVSPTHGFGEAPIDTAGACALLVGAVSWSVAAALTRKLPLPQEKGMSSGAQMLAGGVLLMLTATVLGEFRGFQFAAVSRVAWLALAYLIVAGSILAFTAYVWLIHHESPTKVGTYAYVNPVVAVILGYFFAGESIGPRTIAGTVLVLISVIVITTTRAKKRETTKWTDEAQAVEP
;
A
#
# COMPACT_ATOMS: atom_id res chain seq x y z
N MET A 1 11.50 -14.58 4.10
CA MET A 1 10.89 -15.92 3.92
C MET A 1 11.64 -17.00 4.69
N ALA A 2 12.98 -17.10 4.62
CA ALA A 2 13.74 -18.15 5.34
C ALA A 2 13.77 -18.05 6.88
N VAL A 3 13.58 -16.85 7.46
CA VAL A 3 13.61 -16.65 8.93
C VAL A 3 12.29 -17.04 9.62
N LEU A 4 11.23 -17.36 8.86
CA LEU A 4 9.92 -17.76 9.40
C LEU A 4 9.65 -19.27 9.32
N VAL A 5 10.59 -20.06 8.81
CA VAL A 5 10.48 -21.53 8.74
C VAL A 5 11.51 -22.14 9.68
N SER A 6 11.39 -21.85 10.97
CA SER A 6 12.10 -22.61 12.01
C SER A 6 11.07 -23.50 12.70
N PRO A 7 11.07 -24.82 12.44
CA PRO A 7 10.04 -25.74 12.96
C PRO A 7 10.23 -26.10 14.44
N THR A 8 11.22 -25.52 15.11
CA THR A 8 11.60 -25.95 16.46
C THR A 8 11.41 -24.78 17.40
N HIS A 9 10.23 -24.78 18.02
CA HIS A 9 9.89 -24.46 19.41
C HIS A 9 8.40 -24.08 19.41
N GLY A 10 7.56 -25.09 19.64
CA GLY A 10 6.11 -24.96 19.57
C GLY A 10 5.57 -24.01 20.63
N PHE A 11 4.91 -22.95 20.18
CA PHE A 11 3.96 -22.15 20.97
C PHE A 11 2.97 -21.48 20.01
N GLY A 12 1.79 -22.10 19.83
CA GLY A 12 0.56 -21.42 19.40
C GLY A 12 0.41 -20.98 17.94
N GLU A 13 1.16 -21.52 16.98
CA GLU A 13 1.05 -21.11 15.57
C GLU A 13 -0.05 -21.91 14.86
N ALA A 14 -1.09 -21.21 14.41
CA ALA A 14 -2.06 -21.75 13.45
C ALA A 14 -1.29 -22.28 12.21
N PRO A 15 -1.70 -23.41 11.62
CA PRO A 15 -1.06 -23.95 10.42
C PRO A 15 -0.95 -22.86 9.34
N ILE A 16 0.19 -22.78 8.66
CA ILE A 16 0.35 -21.87 7.53
C ILE A 16 -0.68 -22.26 6.48
N ASP A 17 -1.68 -21.40 6.28
CA ASP A 17 -2.63 -21.56 5.19
C ASP A 17 -1.90 -21.32 3.87
N THR A 18 -1.61 -22.41 3.17
CA THR A 18 -0.90 -22.38 1.88
C THR A 18 -1.69 -21.61 0.82
N ALA A 19 -3.03 -21.60 0.91
CA ALA A 19 -3.86 -20.81 0.02
C ALA A 19 -3.66 -19.31 0.29
N GLY A 20 -3.69 -18.89 1.55
CA GLY A 20 -3.37 -17.52 1.97
C GLY A 20 -1.97 -17.07 1.56
N ALA A 21 -0.96 -17.93 1.75
CA ALA A 21 0.42 -17.63 1.34
C ALA A 21 0.55 -17.44 -0.20
N CYS A 22 -0.08 -18.32 -0.98
CA CYS A 22 -0.14 -18.19 -2.45
C CYS A 22 -0.88 -16.91 -2.87
N ALA A 23 -1.99 -16.57 -2.21
CA ALA A 23 -2.74 -15.36 -2.49
C ALA A 23 -1.91 -14.09 -2.24
N LEU A 24 -1.11 -14.05 -1.17
CA LEU A 24 -0.19 -12.95 -0.89
C LEU A 24 0.89 -12.80 -1.97
N LEU A 25 1.46 -13.90 -2.46
CA LEU A 25 2.46 -13.88 -3.54
C LEU A 25 1.86 -13.37 -4.85
N VAL A 26 0.68 -13.86 -5.23
CA VAL A 26 -0.05 -13.40 -6.41
C VAL A 26 -0.36 -11.91 -6.29
N GLY A 27 -0.81 -11.45 -5.12
CA GLY A 27 -1.05 -10.04 -4.85
C GLY A 27 0.21 -9.18 -5.02
N ALA A 28 1.34 -9.61 -4.47
CA ALA A 28 2.61 -8.90 -4.59
C ALA A 28 3.12 -8.82 -6.04
N VAL A 29 3.02 -9.92 -6.80
CA VAL A 29 3.40 -9.96 -8.22
C VAL A 29 2.48 -9.07 -9.04
N SER A 30 1.17 -9.16 -8.81
CA SER A 30 0.18 -8.31 -9.48
C SER A 30 0.46 -6.83 -9.26
N TRP A 31 0.74 -6.43 -8.01
CA TRP A 31 1.12 -5.05 -7.68
C TRP A 31 2.40 -4.61 -8.39
N SER A 32 3.42 -5.47 -8.42
CA SER A 32 4.69 -5.16 -9.10
C SER A 32 4.51 -4.98 -10.61
N VAL A 33 3.72 -5.86 -11.25
CA VAL A 33 3.40 -5.76 -12.68
C VAL A 33 2.59 -4.50 -12.96
N ALA A 34 1.58 -4.20 -12.14
CA ALA A 34 0.80 -2.98 -12.25
C ALA A 34 1.69 -1.74 -12.17
N ALA A 35 2.55 -1.64 -11.16
CA ALA A 35 3.48 -0.52 -11.01
C ALA A 35 4.45 -0.35 -12.18
N ALA A 36 4.90 -1.47 -12.79
CA ALA A 36 5.74 -1.44 -13.98
C ALA A 36 4.97 -1.00 -15.24
N LEU A 37 3.73 -1.48 -15.40
CA LEU A 37 2.90 -1.21 -16.56
C LEU A 37 2.36 0.23 -16.56
N THR A 38 1.97 0.76 -15.40
CA THR A 38 1.52 2.16 -15.23
C THR A 38 2.60 3.17 -15.67
N ARG A 39 3.89 2.79 -15.61
CA ARG A 39 5.00 3.64 -16.12
C ARG A 39 5.17 3.61 -17.63
N LYS A 40 4.66 2.58 -18.31
CA LYS A 40 4.82 2.36 -19.76
C LYS A 40 3.59 2.75 -20.56
N LEU A 41 2.43 2.88 -19.90
CA LEU A 41 1.18 3.23 -20.55
C LEU A 41 1.11 4.74 -20.81
N PRO A 42 0.70 5.17 -22.03
CA PRO A 42 0.40 6.57 -22.31
C PRO A 42 -0.92 6.93 -21.62
N LEU A 43 -0.84 7.35 -20.37
CA LEU A 43 -2.00 7.82 -19.61
C LEU A 43 -2.33 9.28 -20.00
N PRO A 44 -3.62 9.68 -19.98
CA PRO A 44 -4.02 11.06 -20.24
C PRO A 44 -3.24 12.05 -19.37
N GLN A 45 -2.90 13.22 -19.92
CA GLN A 45 -2.13 14.27 -19.23
C GLN A 45 -2.76 14.68 -17.88
N GLU A 46 -4.08 14.55 -17.77
CA GLU A 46 -4.89 14.82 -16.58
C GLU A 46 -4.83 13.67 -15.56
N LYS A 47 -3.96 13.81 -14.55
CA LYS A 47 -3.70 12.80 -13.50
C LYS A 47 -4.95 12.37 -12.72
N GLY A 48 -5.94 13.26 -12.57
CA GLY A 48 -7.18 12.96 -11.86
C GLY A 48 -8.09 11.97 -12.60
N MET A 49 -8.26 12.15 -13.92
CA MET A 49 -9.11 11.29 -14.75
C MET A 49 -8.55 9.87 -14.83
N SER A 50 -7.22 9.74 -14.99
CA SER A 50 -6.58 8.43 -15.06
C SER A 50 -6.76 7.63 -13.76
N SER A 51 -6.67 8.27 -12.60
CA SER A 51 -6.81 7.56 -11.33
C SER A 51 -8.28 7.29 -11.00
N GLY A 52 -9.21 8.16 -11.39
CA GLY A 52 -10.64 7.86 -11.31
C GLY A 52 -11.03 6.63 -12.14
N ALA A 53 -10.51 6.52 -13.36
CA ALA A 53 -10.70 5.35 -14.21
C ALA A 53 -10.11 4.06 -13.60
N GLN A 54 -8.94 4.14 -12.96
CA GLN A 54 -8.33 3.01 -12.25
C GLN A 54 -9.17 2.56 -11.05
N MET A 55 -9.71 3.49 -10.26
CA MET A 55 -10.56 3.15 -9.11
C MET A 55 -11.89 2.53 -9.55
N LEU A 56 -12.51 3.04 -10.62
CA LEU A 56 -13.73 2.45 -11.21
C LEU A 56 -13.46 1.05 -11.76
N ALA A 57 -12.40 0.87 -12.55
CA ALA A 57 -12.04 -0.44 -13.09
C ALA A 57 -11.75 -1.45 -11.97
N GLY A 58 -11.02 -1.04 -10.92
CA GLY A 58 -10.76 -1.86 -9.74
C GLY A 58 -12.06 -2.25 -9.01
N GLY A 59 -12.97 -1.29 -8.80
CA GLY A 59 -14.28 -1.54 -8.19
C GLY A 59 -15.14 -2.51 -8.99
N VAL A 60 -15.19 -2.37 -10.33
CA VAL A 60 -15.91 -3.29 -11.21
C VAL A 60 -15.30 -4.70 -11.15
N LEU A 61 -13.97 -4.82 -11.21
CA LEU A 61 -13.28 -6.12 -11.11
C LEU A 61 -13.53 -6.81 -9.76
N LEU A 62 -13.49 -6.05 -8.66
CA LEU A 62 -13.83 -6.57 -7.34
C LEU A 62 -15.29 -7.05 -7.28
N MET A 63 -16.23 -6.29 -7.86
CA MET A 63 -17.64 -6.68 -7.90
C MET A 63 -17.87 -7.94 -8.76
N LEU A 64 -17.19 -8.07 -9.89
CA LEU A 64 -17.22 -9.27 -10.72
C LEU A 64 -16.63 -10.48 -9.97
N THR A 65 -15.54 -10.28 -9.22
CA THR A 65 -14.92 -11.34 -8.44
C THR A 65 -15.87 -11.80 -7.32
N ALA A 66 -16.47 -10.86 -6.58
CA ALA A 66 -17.44 -11.19 -5.53
C ALA A 66 -18.68 -11.93 -6.08
N THR A 67 -19.14 -11.58 -7.29
CA THR A 67 -20.26 -12.29 -7.93
C THR A 67 -19.87 -13.71 -8.36
N VAL A 68 -18.69 -13.91 -8.96
CA VAL A 68 -18.19 -15.23 -9.37
C VAL A 68 -17.93 -16.14 -8.17
N LEU A 69 -17.36 -15.62 -7.08
CA LEU A 69 -17.14 -16.35 -5.83
C LEU A 69 -18.46 -16.62 -5.07
N GLY A 70 -19.56 -16.01 -5.48
CA GLY A 70 -20.89 -16.26 -4.93
C GLY A 70 -21.11 -15.64 -3.55
N GLU A 71 -20.32 -14.64 -3.16
CA GLU A 71 -20.41 -14.01 -1.83
C GLU A 71 -21.79 -13.40 -1.54
N PHE A 72 -22.53 -13.03 -2.58
CA PHE A 72 -23.90 -12.52 -2.46
C PHE A 72 -24.94 -13.58 -2.06
N ARG A 73 -24.67 -14.88 -2.26
CA ARG A 73 -25.66 -15.95 -2.02
C ARG A 73 -25.94 -16.19 -0.54
N GLY A 74 -25.08 -15.74 0.37
CA GLY A 74 -25.26 -15.83 1.82
C GLY A 74 -25.25 -14.47 2.53
N PHE A 75 -25.22 -13.36 1.78
CA PHE A 75 -25.05 -12.04 2.38
C PHE A 75 -26.37 -11.52 2.99
N GLN A 76 -26.43 -11.48 4.31
CA GLN A 76 -27.57 -10.96 5.06
C GLN A 76 -27.28 -9.53 5.50
N PHE A 77 -27.90 -8.54 4.85
CA PHE A 77 -27.75 -7.12 5.20
C PHE A 77 -28.05 -6.82 6.68
N ALA A 78 -29.00 -7.55 7.27
CA ALA A 78 -29.38 -7.42 8.68
C ALA A 78 -28.37 -8.02 9.68
N ALA A 79 -27.50 -8.93 9.23
CA ALA A 79 -26.45 -9.52 10.07
C ALA A 79 -25.20 -8.63 10.18
N VAL A 80 -25.07 -7.62 9.31
CA VAL A 80 -23.96 -6.67 9.33
C VAL A 80 -24.18 -5.66 10.47
N SER A 81 -23.19 -5.54 11.36
CA SER A 81 -23.28 -4.63 12.49
C SER A 81 -23.36 -3.16 12.03
N ARG A 82 -24.01 -2.31 12.84
CA ARG A 82 -24.05 -0.86 12.58
C ARG A 82 -22.65 -0.24 12.53
N VAL A 83 -21.72 -0.78 13.31
CA VAL A 83 -20.31 -0.34 13.32
C VAL A 83 -19.63 -0.63 11.98
N ALA A 84 -19.87 -1.78 11.37
CA ALA A 84 -19.31 -2.11 10.06
C ALA A 84 -19.83 -1.17 8.96
N TRP A 85 -21.12 -0.80 9.00
CA TRP A 85 -21.68 0.19 8.08
C TRP A 85 -21.07 1.58 8.27
N LEU A 86 -20.88 2.02 9.52
CA LEU A 86 -20.21 3.30 9.80
C LEU A 86 -18.74 3.28 9.38
N ALA A 87 -18.03 2.18 9.58
CA ALA A 87 -16.66 2.01 9.12
C ALA A 87 -16.56 2.07 7.59
N LEU A 88 -17.51 1.43 6.88
CA LEU A 88 -17.58 1.51 5.42
C LEU A 88 -17.84 2.95 4.95
N ALA A 89 -18.80 3.65 5.55
CA ALA A 89 -19.09 5.04 5.24
C ALA A 89 -17.88 5.95 5.50
N TYR A 90 -17.17 5.72 6.61
CA TYR A 90 -15.93 6.42 6.93
C TYR A 90 -14.85 6.19 5.86
N LEU A 91 -14.64 4.95 5.43
CA LEU A 91 -13.65 4.63 4.39
C LEU A 91 -14.02 5.24 3.03
N ILE A 92 -15.31 5.25 2.67
CA ILE A 92 -15.77 5.88 1.42
C ILE A 92 -15.54 7.39 1.47
N VAL A 93 -15.96 8.06 2.53
CA VAL A 93 -15.92 9.53 2.60
C VAL A 93 -14.50 10.02 2.92
N ALA A 94 -13.94 9.59 4.06
CA ALA A 94 -12.63 10.07 4.50
C ALA A 94 -11.48 9.37 3.75
N GLY A 95 -11.53 8.04 3.67
CA GLY A 95 -10.45 7.23 3.09
C GLY A 95 -10.35 7.30 1.57
N SER A 96 -11.46 7.52 0.86
CA SER A 96 -11.49 7.61 -0.59
C SER A 96 -11.73 9.04 -1.05
N ILE A 97 -12.92 9.62 -0.86
CA ILE A 97 -13.25 10.92 -1.46
C ILE A 97 -12.31 12.02 -0.96
N LEU A 98 -12.25 12.26 0.35
CA LEU A 98 -11.44 13.34 0.90
C LEU A 98 -9.94 13.10 0.70
N ALA A 99 -9.45 11.90 1.01
CA ALA A 99 -8.03 11.57 0.86
C ALA A 99 -7.57 11.64 -0.61
N PHE A 100 -8.38 11.14 -1.55
CA PHE A 100 -8.04 11.19 -2.97
C PHE A 100 -8.11 12.61 -3.53
N THR A 101 -9.12 13.39 -3.15
CA THR A 101 -9.20 14.81 -3.52
C THR A 101 -8.00 15.59 -2.97
N ALA A 102 -7.64 15.38 -1.70
CA ALA A 102 -6.45 15.99 -1.10
C ALA A 102 -5.16 15.55 -1.82
N TYR A 103 -5.04 14.27 -2.16
CA TYR A 103 -3.91 13.76 -2.93
C TYR A 103 -3.79 14.44 -4.30
N VAL A 104 -4.89 14.50 -5.07
CA VAL A 104 -4.92 15.17 -6.37
C VAL A 104 -4.61 16.66 -6.22
N TRP A 105 -5.15 17.33 -5.20
CA TRP A 105 -4.82 18.73 -4.94
C TRP A 105 -3.32 18.91 -4.63
N LEU A 106 -2.74 18.04 -3.80
CA LEU A 106 -1.36 18.13 -3.35
C LEU A 106 -0.37 17.84 -4.48
N ILE A 107 -0.64 16.91 -5.40
CA ILE A 107 0.25 16.69 -6.56
C ILE A 107 0.24 17.84 -7.57
N HIS A 108 -0.75 18.74 -7.51
CA HIS A 108 -0.81 19.95 -8.32
C HIS A 108 -0.16 21.16 -7.61
N HIS A 109 -0.16 21.19 -6.28
CA HIS A 109 0.39 22.31 -5.48
C HIS A 109 1.78 22.05 -4.90
N GLU A 110 2.20 20.79 -4.77
CA GLU A 110 3.46 20.37 -4.17
C GLU A 110 4.20 19.36 -5.06
N SER A 111 5.51 19.24 -4.84
CA SER A 111 6.31 18.30 -5.62
C SER A 111 5.89 16.85 -5.35
N PRO A 112 5.80 15.97 -6.38
CA PRO A 112 5.48 14.55 -6.20
C PRO A 112 6.40 13.82 -5.23
N THR A 113 7.62 14.33 -5.03
CA THR A 113 8.58 13.80 -4.07
C THR A 113 8.12 14.01 -2.61
N LYS A 114 7.57 15.19 -2.27
CA LYS A 114 6.98 15.43 -0.94
C LYS A 114 5.70 14.65 -0.74
N VAL A 115 4.85 14.55 -1.76
CA VAL A 115 3.64 13.72 -1.66
C VAL A 115 4.04 12.27 -1.37
N GLY A 116 5.02 11.73 -2.08
CA GLY A 116 5.49 10.36 -1.89
C GLY A 116 6.03 10.01 -0.49
N THR A 117 6.39 11.00 0.35
CA THR A 117 6.89 10.71 1.71
C THR A 117 5.80 10.17 2.64
N TYR A 118 4.51 10.33 2.32
CA TYR A 118 3.42 9.74 3.13
C TYR A 118 3.56 8.22 3.23
N ALA A 119 4.05 7.56 2.18
CA ALA A 119 4.22 6.11 2.14
C ALA A 119 5.17 5.60 3.24
N TYR A 120 6.06 6.46 3.75
CA TYR A 120 6.98 6.13 4.85
C TYR A 120 6.34 6.25 6.22
N VAL A 121 5.28 7.05 6.32
CA VAL A 121 4.53 7.25 7.57
C VAL A 121 3.55 6.09 7.79
N ASN A 122 3.05 5.47 6.71
CA ASN A 122 2.07 4.38 6.77
C ASN A 122 2.48 3.20 7.69
N PRO A 123 3.69 2.60 7.58
CA PRO A 123 4.07 1.50 8.47
C PRO A 123 4.15 1.92 9.95
N VAL A 124 4.62 3.13 10.23
CA VAL A 124 4.72 3.66 11.61
C VAL A 124 3.32 3.83 12.20
N VAL A 125 2.42 4.47 11.46
CA VAL A 125 1.03 4.69 11.90
C VAL A 125 0.29 3.37 12.08
N ALA A 126 0.49 2.41 11.19
CA ALA A 126 -0.12 1.08 11.30
C ALA A 126 0.26 0.38 12.61
N VAL A 127 1.54 0.41 13.00
CA VAL A 127 2.02 -0.22 14.25
C VAL A 127 1.47 0.50 15.48
N ILE A 128 1.48 1.84 15.48
CA ILE A 128 0.94 2.64 16.59
C ILE A 128 -0.55 2.34 16.77
N LEU A 129 -1.33 2.34 15.69
CA LEU A 129 -2.76 2.05 15.74
C LEU A 129 -3.03 0.60 16.14
N GLY A 130 -2.27 -0.38 15.64
CA GLY A 130 -2.40 -1.79 16.04
C GLY A 130 -2.19 -2.00 17.54
N TYR A 131 -1.19 -1.32 18.11
CA TYR A 131 -0.91 -1.41 19.54
C TYR A 131 -1.95 -0.70 20.42
N PHE A 132 -2.21 0.57 20.14
CA PHE A 132 -3.05 1.40 21.01
C PHE A 132 -4.56 1.19 20.80
N PHE A 133 -4.98 0.94 19.56
CA PHE A 133 -6.41 0.85 19.21
C PHE A 133 -6.88 -0.59 18.99
N ALA A 134 -6.09 -1.45 18.35
CA ALA A 134 -6.45 -2.86 18.17
C ALA A 134 -6.07 -3.74 19.37
N GLY A 135 -5.29 -3.19 20.33
CA GLY A 135 -4.86 -3.91 21.53
C GLY A 135 -3.92 -5.07 21.24
N GLU A 136 -3.24 -5.06 20.09
CA GLU A 136 -2.33 -6.13 19.71
C GLU A 136 -1.14 -6.19 20.68
N SER A 137 -0.94 -7.36 21.29
CA SER A 137 0.23 -7.62 22.12
C SER A 137 1.50 -7.57 21.25
N ILE A 138 2.28 -6.50 21.39
CA ILE A 138 3.59 -6.39 20.74
C ILE A 138 4.54 -7.41 21.40
N GLY A 139 4.68 -8.57 20.76
CA GLY A 139 5.70 -9.56 21.10
C GLY A 139 7.08 -9.20 20.51
N PRO A 140 8.16 -9.87 20.95
CA PRO A 140 9.52 -9.62 20.47
C PRO A 140 9.67 -9.77 18.95
N ARG A 141 8.91 -10.70 18.35
CA ARG A 141 8.89 -10.92 16.90
C ARG A 141 8.24 -9.75 16.14
N THR A 142 7.17 -9.18 16.67
CA THR A 142 6.51 -8.00 16.08
C THR A 142 7.46 -6.81 16.10
N ILE A 143 8.17 -6.59 17.22
CA ILE A 143 9.20 -5.54 17.32
C ILE A 143 10.29 -5.76 16.28
N ALA A 144 10.84 -6.97 16.20
CA ALA A 144 11.90 -7.28 15.25
C ALA A 144 11.44 -7.07 13.78
N GLY A 145 10.21 -7.50 13.45
CA GLY A 145 9.60 -7.28 12.15
C GLY A 145 9.40 -5.80 11.82
N THR A 146 8.85 -5.02 12.76
CA THR A 146 8.68 -3.57 12.62
C THR A 146 10.01 -2.86 12.41
N VAL A 147 11.03 -3.15 13.23
CA VAL A 147 12.37 -2.56 13.10
C VAL A 147 12.96 -2.89 11.72
N LEU A 148 12.83 -4.12 11.24
CA LEU A 148 13.32 -4.53 9.93
C LEU A 148 12.64 -3.75 8.79
N VAL A 149 11.31 -3.57 8.85
CA VAL A 149 10.55 -2.78 7.87
C VAL A 149 11.00 -1.33 7.89
N LEU A 150 11.17 -0.73 9.07
CA LEU A 150 11.63 0.67 9.20
C LEU A 150 13.04 0.86 8.63
N ILE A 151 13.98 -0.05 8.94
CA ILE A 151 15.34 -0.01 8.38
C ILE A 151 15.30 -0.09 6.85
N SER A 152 14.52 -1.03 6.28
CA SER A 152 14.35 -1.18 4.84
C SER A 152 13.89 0.14 4.18
N VAL A 153 12.88 0.79 4.76
CA VAL A 153 12.36 2.07 4.29
C VAL A 153 13.43 3.16 4.30
N ILE A 154 14.21 3.28 5.39
CA ILE A 154 15.29 4.27 5.55
C ILE A 154 16.42 4.05 4.54
N VAL A 155 16.81 2.79 4.30
CA VAL A 155 17.90 2.45 3.36
C VAL A 155 17.49 2.78 1.92
N ILE A 156 16.28 2.41 1.50
CA ILE A 156 15.79 2.67 0.13
C ILE A 156 15.70 4.17 -0.16
N THR A 157 15.31 4.98 0.82
CA THR A 157 15.20 6.44 0.68
C THR A 157 16.55 7.12 0.60
N THR A 158 17.46 6.81 1.52
CA THR A 158 18.78 7.44 1.58
C THR A 158 19.61 7.14 0.32
N THR A 159 19.45 5.94 -0.23
CA THR A 159 20.18 5.52 -1.45
C THR A 159 19.66 6.19 -2.72
N ARG A 160 18.34 6.43 -2.85
CA ARG A 160 17.76 7.13 -4.00
C ARG A 160 18.05 8.64 -4.01
N ALA A 161 18.10 9.27 -2.84
CA ALA A 161 18.43 10.69 -2.73
C ALA A 161 19.84 10.97 -3.30
N LYS A 162 20.82 10.13 -2.94
CA LYS A 162 22.21 10.27 -3.38
C LYS A 162 22.39 10.12 -4.90
N LYS A 163 21.62 9.22 -5.55
CA LYS A 163 21.70 9.01 -7.00
C LYS A 163 21.20 10.20 -7.82
N ARG A 164 20.28 11.00 -7.27
CA ARG A 164 19.63 12.10 -7.99
C ARG A 164 20.46 13.39 -7.97
N GLU A 165 21.25 13.62 -6.91
CA GLU A 165 22.19 14.75 -6.84
C GLU A 165 23.40 14.55 -7.76
N THR A 166 23.92 13.32 -7.86
CA THR A 166 25.07 13.03 -8.73
C THR A 166 24.77 13.22 -10.22
N THR A 167 23.56 12.90 -10.68
CA THR A 167 23.18 13.10 -12.09
C THR A 167 23.03 14.59 -12.40
N LYS A 168 22.45 15.37 -11.48
CA LYS A 168 22.22 16.80 -11.67
C LYS A 168 23.52 17.61 -11.79
N TRP A 169 24.52 17.27 -10.98
CA TRP A 169 25.84 17.92 -11.04
C TRP A 169 26.61 17.56 -12.33
N THR A 170 26.43 16.35 -12.85
CA THR A 170 27.10 15.90 -14.08
C THR A 170 26.47 16.57 -15.31
N ASP A 171 25.14 16.66 -15.35
CA ASP A 171 24.41 17.34 -16.44
C ASP A 171 24.69 18.86 -16.43
N GLU A 172 24.74 19.50 -15.25
CA GLU A 172 25.09 20.92 -15.12
C GLU A 172 26.57 21.19 -15.45
N ALA A 173 27.49 20.29 -15.10
CA ALA A 173 28.90 20.42 -15.47
C ALA A 173 29.15 20.23 -16.98
N GLN A 174 28.40 19.34 -17.64
CA GLN A 174 28.49 19.12 -19.09
C GLN A 174 27.82 20.21 -19.93
N ALA A 175 26.81 20.90 -19.38
CA ALA A 175 26.15 22.02 -20.06
C ALA A 175 26.96 23.33 -20.04
N VAL A 176 28.05 23.38 -19.26
CA VAL A 176 28.88 24.58 -19.06
C VAL A 176 30.20 24.52 -19.85
N GLU A 177 30.56 23.39 -20.47
CA GLU A 177 31.68 23.31 -21.40
C GLU A 177 31.23 23.63 -22.85
N PRO A 178 31.80 24.66 -23.51
CA PRO A 178 31.48 25.05 -24.88
C PRO A 178 32.17 24.20 -25.96
#